data_AF-A0AAD5QD89-F1
#
_entry.id   AF-A0AAD5QD89-F1
#
_cell.length_a   1.000
_cell.length_b   1.000
_cell.length_c   1.000
_cell.angle_alpha   90.00
_cell.angle_beta   90.00
_cell.angle_gamma   90.00
#
_symmetry.space_group_name_H-M   'P 1'
#
loop_
_entity.id
_entity.type
_entity.pdbx_description
1 polymer ?
#
loop_
_entity_poly.entity_id
_entity_poly.type
_entity_poly.pdbx_seq_one_letter_code
_entity_poly.pdbx_strand_id
1 'polypeptide(L)'
;MPPPRSIRVAAAAELSEEATPPEVLDAMRAYAEAHQVRAMLQVMLTKLLEAQPLDPFEFLIQVVRQDEELDALERDAKINRFDLRRESTKRQLVVAFFKRLMALQRTQHPDKLVALGTELATPFLLKQLRLDETREHLRQQFPKHYRDLIHRFLEREKSLPSSLSMTDFTASCMQLLQGMGGAAL
;
A
#
# COMPACT_ATOMS: atom_id res chain seq x y z
N MET A 1 20.39 50.42 -6.97
CA MET A 1 19.19 49.69 -6.50
C MET A 1 19.49 48.19 -6.53
N PRO A 2 19.33 47.45 -5.43
CA PRO A 2 19.46 45.99 -5.46
C PRO A 2 18.26 45.36 -6.20
N PRO A 3 18.45 44.23 -6.90
CA PRO A 3 17.40 43.61 -7.72
C PRO A 3 16.27 43.00 -6.88
N PRO A 4 15.05 42.90 -7.43
CA PRO A 4 13.86 42.41 -6.73
C PRO A 4 13.97 40.94 -6.30
N ARG A 5 13.45 40.64 -5.10
CA ARG A 5 13.53 39.35 -4.40
C ARG A 5 12.92 38.15 -5.17
N SER A 6 12.05 38.37 -6.14
CA SER A 6 11.38 37.31 -6.91
C SER A 6 12.35 36.51 -7.79
N ILE A 7 13.42 37.14 -8.29
CA ILE A 7 14.41 36.47 -9.16
C ILE A 7 15.34 35.55 -8.36
N ARG A 8 15.52 35.82 -7.05
CA ARG A 8 16.37 34.98 -6.19
C ARG A 8 15.74 33.64 -5.83
N VAL A 9 14.41 33.53 -5.89
CA VAL A 9 13.71 32.27 -5.59
C VAL A 9 13.74 31.33 -6.79
N ALA A 10 13.64 31.85 -8.01
CA ALA A 10 13.77 31.05 -9.24
C ALA A 10 15.19 30.44 -9.38
N ALA A 11 16.23 31.21 -9.06
CA ALA A 11 17.61 30.72 -9.12
C ALA A 11 18.00 29.74 -8.00
N ALA A 12 17.23 29.70 -6.90
CA ALA A 12 17.46 28.75 -5.80
C ALA A 12 16.75 27.40 -6.02
N ALA A 13 15.74 27.35 -6.89
CA ALA A 13 15.02 26.13 -7.22
C ALA A 13 15.81 25.19 -8.16
N GLU A 14 16.81 25.71 -8.88
CA GLU A 14 17.61 24.94 -9.84
C GLU A 14 18.83 24.21 -9.21
N LEU A 15 19.05 24.32 -7.89
CA LEU A 15 20.26 23.79 -7.22
C LEU A 15 20.01 22.64 -6.23
N SER A 16 18.87 21.93 -6.33
CA SER A 16 18.65 20.71 -5.53
C SER A 16 17.82 19.64 -6.26
N GLU A 17 18.12 19.39 -7.53
CA GLU A 17 17.78 18.10 -8.15
C GLU A 17 18.74 16.99 -7.67
N GLU A 18 18.88 16.83 -6.36
CA GLU A 18 19.22 15.51 -5.84
C GLU A 18 17.93 14.71 -5.98
N ALA A 19 17.86 13.91 -7.06
CA ALA A 19 16.71 13.05 -7.35
C ALA A 19 16.30 12.34 -6.06
N THR A 20 15.08 12.64 -5.59
CA THR A 20 14.60 12.14 -4.31
C THR A 20 14.78 10.61 -4.31
N PRO A 21 15.45 10.02 -3.31
CA PRO A 21 15.75 8.60 -3.35
C PRO A 21 14.45 7.82 -3.57
N PRO A 22 14.45 6.75 -4.40
CA PRO A 22 13.24 6.02 -4.75
C PRO A 22 12.50 5.48 -3.51
N GLU A 23 13.25 5.19 -2.44
CA GLU A 23 12.71 4.78 -1.15
C GLU A 23 11.90 5.88 -0.45
N VAL A 24 12.33 7.15 -0.56
CA VAL A 24 11.61 8.30 -0.02
C VAL A 24 10.32 8.52 -0.80
N LEU A 25 10.36 8.41 -2.14
CA LEU A 25 9.17 8.52 -2.98
C LEU A 25 8.16 7.40 -2.68
N ASP A 26 8.64 6.17 -2.48
CA ASP A 26 7.80 5.05 -2.06
C ASP A 26 7.19 5.28 -0.68
N ALA A 27 7.96 5.83 0.27
CA ALA A 27 7.46 6.17 1.60
C ALA A 27 6.42 7.30 1.56
N MET A 28 6.64 8.34 0.75
CA MET A 28 5.68 9.43 0.54
C MET A 28 4.40 8.92 -0.10
N ARG A 29 4.49 8.03 -1.08
CA ARG A 29 3.31 7.40 -1.71
C ARG A 29 2.55 6.54 -0.70
N ALA A 30 3.25 5.69 0.04
CA ALA A 30 2.63 4.84 1.07
C ALA A 30 1.96 5.69 2.17
N TYR A 31 2.57 6.81 2.56
CA TYR A 31 1.97 7.76 3.48
C TYR A 31 0.70 8.36 2.90
N ALA A 32 0.76 8.90 1.68
CA ALA A 32 -0.36 9.56 1.02
C ALA A 32 -1.56 8.61 0.85
N GLU A 33 -1.30 7.36 0.45
CA GLU A 33 -2.32 6.32 0.31
C GLU A 33 -2.91 5.92 1.67
N ALA A 34 -2.06 5.64 2.66
CA ALA A 34 -2.52 5.26 4.00
C ALA A 34 -3.31 6.39 4.69
N HIS A 35 -3.04 7.64 4.33
CA HIS A 35 -3.72 8.82 4.86
C HIS A 35 -4.85 9.34 3.99
N GLN A 36 -5.16 8.65 2.89
CA GLN A 36 -6.19 9.07 1.93
C GLN A 36 -6.04 10.54 1.55
N VAL A 37 -4.80 11.05 1.49
CA VAL A 37 -4.50 12.48 1.32
C VAL A 37 -5.13 13.01 0.03
N ARG A 38 -5.11 12.19 -1.03
CA ARG A 38 -5.74 12.52 -2.31
C ARG A 38 -7.26 12.74 -2.17
N ALA A 39 -7.95 11.88 -1.42
CA ALA A 39 -9.39 12.01 -1.20
C ALA A 39 -9.70 13.26 -0.35
N MET A 40 -8.92 13.49 0.71
CA MET A 40 -9.07 14.69 1.54
C MET A 40 -8.87 15.99 0.72
N LEU A 41 -7.85 16.03 -0.14
CA LEU A 41 -7.62 17.16 -1.04
C LEU A 41 -8.75 17.35 -2.05
N GLN A 42 -9.33 16.26 -2.55
CA GLN A 42 -10.45 16.33 -3.48
C GLN A 42 -11.71 16.92 -2.82
N VAL A 43 -12.02 16.52 -1.58
CA VAL A 43 -13.13 17.09 -0.80
C VAL A 43 -12.91 18.58 -0.55
N MET A 44 -11.71 18.95 -0.08
CA MET A 44 -11.34 20.35 0.16
C MET A 44 -11.45 21.20 -1.12
N LEU A 45 -10.95 20.70 -2.25
CA LEU A 45 -11.03 21.40 -3.53
C LEU A 45 -12.48 21.56 -4.00
N THR A 46 -13.29 20.52 -3.87
CA THR A 46 -14.71 20.54 -4.28
C THR A 46 -15.47 21.61 -3.50
N LYS A 47 -15.32 21.63 -2.16
CA LYS A 47 -15.97 22.62 -1.29
C LYS A 47 -15.49 24.05 -1.57
N LEU A 48 -14.21 24.23 -1.90
CA LEU A 48 -13.66 25.55 -2.24
C LEU A 48 -14.23 26.06 -3.57
N LEU A 49 -14.37 25.19 -4.56
CA LEU A 49 -14.96 25.52 -5.87
C LEU A 49 -16.47 25.80 -5.79
N GLU A 50 -17.18 25.14 -4.87
CA GLU A 50 -18.60 25.35 -4.62
C GLU A 50 -18.87 26.66 -3.86
N ALA A 51 -18.13 26.91 -2.77
CA ALA A 51 -18.38 28.06 -1.91
C ALA A 51 -17.77 29.38 -2.43
N GLN A 52 -16.71 29.29 -3.24
CA GLN A 52 -15.92 30.42 -3.77
C GLN A 52 -15.76 31.57 -2.75
N PRO A 53 -15.21 31.29 -1.56
CA PRO A 53 -15.11 32.26 -0.49
C PRO A 53 -14.14 33.39 -0.84
N LEU A 54 -14.40 34.59 -0.30
CA LEU A 54 -13.47 35.73 -0.38
C LEU A 54 -12.13 35.43 0.31
N ASP A 55 -12.14 34.63 1.37
CA ASP A 55 -10.94 34.12 2.04
C ASP A 55 -10.88 32.58 1.96
N PRO A 56 -10.13 32.03 0.98
CA PRO A 56 -10.03 30.58 0.80
C PRO A 56 -9.25 29.88 1.93
N PHE A 57 -8.34 30.57 2.62
CA PHE A 57 -7.54 29.93 3.66
C PHE A 57 -8.33 29.76 4.95
N GLU A 58 -9.04 30.80 5.39
CA GLU A 58 -9.93 30.69 6.55
C GLU A 58 -11.05 29.67 6.30
N PHE A 59 -11.61 29.64 5.08
CA PHE A 59 -12.59 28.63 4.70
C PHE A 59 -12.02 27.21 4.80
N LEU A 60 -10.83 26.95 4.26
CA LEU A 60 -10.19 25.63 4.35
C LEU A 60 -9.85 25.24 5.79
N ILE A 61 -9.44 26.18 6.63
CA ILE A 61 -9.21 25.93 8.07
C ILE A 61 -10.50 25.47 8.75
N GLN A 62 -11.64 26.10 8.43
CA GLN A 62 -12.94 25.70 8.97
C GLN A 62 -13.37 24.33 8.46
N VAL A 63 -13.23 24.07 7.15
CA VAL A 63 -13.53 22.77 6.54
C VAL A 63 -12.71 21.66 7.21
N VAL A 64 -11.40 21.82 7.35
CA VAL A 64 -10.55 20.80 8.00
C VAL A 64 -10.94 20.53 9.46
N ARG A 65 -11.55 21.50 10.16
CA ARG A 65 -11.91 21.38 11.58
C ARG A 65 -13.31 20.80 11.84
N GLN A 66 -14.24 20.96 10.90
CA GLN A 66 -15.67 20.76 11.17
C GLN A 66 -16.38 19.91 10.11
N ASP A 67 -15.66 19.42 9.11
CA ASP A 67 -16.26 18.70 8.00
C ASP A 67 -16.43 17.21 8.28
N GLU A 68 -17.68 16.74 8.30
CA GLU A 68 -18.01 15.34 8.59
C GLU A 68 -17.45 14.36 7.55
N GLU A 69 -17.28 14.79 6.30
CA GLU A 69 -16.75 13.97 5.21
C GLU A 69 -15.23 13.77 5.37
N LEU A 70 -14.50 14.83 5.73
CA LEU A 70 -13.10 14.72 6.11
C LEU A 70 -12.90 13.87 7.38
N ASP A 71 -13.77 14.00 8.38
CA ASP A 71 -13.74 13.16 9.59
C ASP A 71 -14.01 11.68 9.27
N ALA A 72 -14.90 11.40 8.32
CA ALA A 72 -15.16 10.04 7.85
C ALA A 72 -13.94 9.45 7.14
N LEU A 73 -13.30 10.22 6.25
CA LEU A 73 -12.05 9.82 5.59
C LEU A 73 -10.92 9.58 6.61
N GLU A 74 -10.82 10.42 7.64
CA GLU A 74 -9.82 10.22 8.70
C GLU A 74 -10.10 8.95 9.52
N ARG A 75 -11.38 8.67 9.82
CA ARG A 75 -11.81 7.43 10.50
C ARG A 75 -11.53 6.20 9.65
N ASP A 76 -11.85 6.23 8.37
CA ASP A 76 -11.56 5.14 7.44
C ASP A 76 -10.06 4.93 7.26
N ALA A 77 -9.29 6.02 7.11
CA ALA A 77 -7.83 5.95 7.05
C ALA A 77 -7.23 5.37 8.35
N LYS A 78 -7.78 5.73 9.52
CA LYS A 78 -7.42 5.13 10.80
C LYS A 78 -7.74 3.64 10.80
N ILE A 79 -8.97 3.22 10.47
CA ILE A 79 -9.36 1.80 10.44
C ILE A 79 -8.42 1.01 9.54
N ASN A 80 -8.17 1.49 8.33
CA ASN A 80 -7.27 0.86 7.35
C ASN A 80 -5.80 0.78 7.84
N ARG A 81 -5.31 1.76 8.61
CA ARG A 81 -3.97 1.72 9.22
C ARG A 81 -3.89 0.87 10.49
N PHE A 82 -4.95 0.86 11.29
CA PHE A 82 -5.05 0.06 12.52
C PHE A 82 -5.21 -1.43 12.21
N ASP A 83 -5.70 -1.78 11.02
CA ASP A 83 -5.98 -3.16 10.65
C ASP A 83 -4.73 -4.03 10.57
N LEU A 84 -3.58 -3.46 10.19
CA LEU A 84 -2.30 -4.20 10.19
C LEU A 84 -1.67 -4.36 11.57
N ARG A 85 -2.29 -3.89 12.67
CA ARG A 85 -1.82 -4.18 14.05
C ARG A 85 -2.42 -5.46 14.62
N ARG A 86 -3.67 -5.77 14.26
CA ARG A 86 -4.39 -6.94 14.79
C ARG A 86 -4.00 -8.20 14.03
N GLU A 87 -3.74 -9.28 14.77
CA GLU A 87 -3.40 -10.57 14.16
C GLU A 87 -4.55 -11.11 13.29
N SER A 88 -5.79 -10.94 13.75
CA SER A 88 -6.99 -11.39 13.04
C SER A 88 -7.07 -10.82 11.63
N THR A 89 -6.79 -9.53 11.47
CA THR A 89 -6.89 -8.87 10.18
C THR A 89 -5.71 -9.20 9.28
N LYS A 90 -4.48 -9.22 9.80
CA LYS A 90 -3.32 -9.72 9.05
C LYS A 90 -3.64 -11.08 8.45
N ARG A 91 -4.23 -11.97 9.25
CA ARG A 91 -4.66 -13.30 8.82
C ARG A 91 -5.76 -13.23 7.75
N GLN A 92 -6.78 -12.38 7.91
CA GLN A 92 -7.83 -12.18 6.91
C GLN A 92 -7.29 -11.68 5.57
N LEU A 93 -6.39 -10.70 5.57
CA LEU A 93 -5.76 -10.16 4.36
C LEU A 93 -4.89 -11.21 3.66
N VAL A 94 -4.11 -11.98 4.43
CA VAL A 94 -3.31 -13.09 3.88
C VAL A 94 -4.22 -14.18 3.26
N VAL A 95 -5.33 -14.52 3.91
CA VAL A 95 -6.31 -15.47 3.37
C VAL A 95 -6.99 -14.93 2.11
N ALA A 96 -7.35 -13.64 2.08
CA ALA A 96 -7.91 -13.00 0.90
C ALA A 96 -6.92 -13.03 -0.27
N PHE A 97 -5.65 -12.76 -0.01
CA PHE A 97 -4.58 -12.85 -1.00
C PHE A 97 -4.41 -14.29 -1.53
N PHE A 98 -4.41 -15.29 -0.64
CA PHE A 98 -4.39 -16.71 -1.05
C PHE A 98 -5.56 -17.07 -1.97
N LYS A 99 -6.79 -16.66 -1.60
CA LYS A 99 -7.98 -16.90 -2.42
C LYS A 99 -7.88 -16.25 -3.80
N ARG A 100 -7.32 -15.04 -3.89
CA ARG A 100 -7.05 -14.37 -5.16
C ARG A 100 -6.06 -15.17 -6.01
N LEU A 101 -4.96 -15.63 -5.43
CA LEU A 101 -3.97 -16.46 -6.13
C LEU A 101 -4.59 -17.78 -6.63
N MET A 102 -5.43 -18.42 -5.83
CA MET A 102 -6.18 -19.62 -6.26
C MET A 102 -7.14 -19.32 -7.43
N ALA A 103 -7.82 -18.17 -7.41
CA ALA A 103 -8.68 -17.76 -8.52
C ALA A 103 -7.88 -17.49 -9.81
N LEU A 104 -6.68 -16.91 -9.69
CA LEU A 104 -5.77 -16.72 -10.82
C LEU A 104 -5.23 -18.07 -11.32
N GLN A 105 -4.90 -19.01 -10.43
CA GLN A 105 -4.45 -20.35 -10.82
C GLN A 105 -5.54 -21.06 -11.63
N ARG A 106 -6.80 -20.97 -11.21
CA ARG A 106 -7.93 -21.57 -11.92
C ARG A 106 -8.10 -21.07 -13.36
N THR A 107 -7.75 -19.80 -13.61
CA THR A 107 -7.94 -19.15 -14.91
C THR A 107 -6.70 -19.19 -15.79
N GLN A 108 -5.50 -19.16 -15.20
CA GLN A 108 -4.24 -18.96 -15.91
C GLN A 108 -3.32 -20.19 -15.91
N HIS A 109 -3.62 -21.23 -15.13
CA HIS A 109 -2.74 -22.40 -15.07
C HIS A 109 -2.90 -23.29 -16.31
N PRO A 110 -1.79 -23.69 -16.97
CA PRO A 110 -1.85 -24.46 -18.21
C PRO A 110 -2.39 -25.88 -18.01
N ASP A 111 -2.14 -26.47 -16.83
CA ASP A 111 -2.69 -27.77 -16.44
C ASP A 111 -4.00 -27.58 -15.67
N LYS A 112 -5.09 -28.12 -16.22
CA LYS A 112 -6.45 -28.05 -15.65
C LYS A 112 -6.61 -28.86 -14.36
N LEU A 113 -5.85 -29.93 -14.17
CA LEU A 113 -5.92 -30.75 -12.95
C LEU A 113 -5.35 -29.97 -11.75
N VAL A 114 -4.22 -29.30 -11.96
CA VAL A 114 -3.61 -28.41 -10.97
C VAL A 114 -4.43 -27.13 -10.80
N ALA A 115 -5.04 -26.61 -11.87
CA ALA A 115 -5.92 -25.44 -11.83
C ALA A 115 -7.11 -25.61 -10.87
N LEU A 116 -7.72 -26.80 -10.87
CA LEU A 116 -8.89 -27.13 -10.05
C LEU A 116 -8.54 -27.66 -8.66
N GLY A 117 -7.25 -27.80 -8.35
CA GLY A 117 -6.78 -28.25 -7.04
C GLY A 117 -7.21 -27.33 -5.89
N THR A 118 -7.16 -27.87 -4.67
CA THR A 118 -7.40 -27.13 -3.42
C THR A 118 -6.16 -26.41 -2.92
N GLU A 119 -5.00 -26.66 -3.53
CA GLU A 119 -3.71 -26.14 -3.12
C GLU A 119 -3.10 -25.24 -4.20
N LEU A 120 -2.28 -24.30 -3.75
CA LEU A 120 -1.60 -23.35 -4.60
C LEU A 120 -0.29 -23.98 -5.11
N ALA A 121 -0.12 -24.08 -6.43
CA ALA A 121 1.12 -24.56 -7.01
C ALA A 121 2.25 -23.55 -6.75
N THR A 122 3.32 -23.99 -6.12
CA THR A 122 4.50 -23.16 -5.86
C THR A 122 5.09 -22.52 -7.11
N PRO A 123 5.25 -23.21 -8.26
CA PRO A 123 5.75 -22.55 -9.48
C PRO A 123 4.82 -21.44 -9.97
N PHE A 124 3.50 -21.59 -9.79
CA PHE A 124 2.53 -20.55 -10.14
C PHE A 124 2.66 -19.35 -9.20
N LEU A 125 2.73 -19.59 -7.89
CA LEU A 125 2.96 -18.55 -6.88
C LEU A 125 4.20 -17.73 -7.20
N LEU A 126 5.35 -18.38 -7.42
CA LEU A 126 6.62 -17.69 -7.69
C LEU A 126 6.56 -16.85 -8.95
N LYS A 127 5.90 -17.34 -10.00
CA LYS A 127 5.67 -16.57 -11.23
C LYS A 127 4.77 -15.35 -10.96
N GLN A 128 3.67 -15.53 -10.23
CA GLN A 128 2.75 -14.45 -9.89
C GLN A 128 3.41 -13.36 -9.03
N LEU A 129 4.25 -13.73 -8.05
CA LEU A 129 4.93 -12.77 -7.18
C LEU A 129 5.94 -11.87 -7.93
N ARG A 130 6.37 -12.28 -9.13
CA ARG A 130 7.24 -11.46 -10.02
C ARG A 130 6.45 -10.49 -10.89
N LEU A 131 5.12 -10.60 -10.97
CA LEU A 131 4.27 -9.71 -11.78
C LEU A 131 3.95 -8.43 -11.03
N ASP A 132 4.03 -7.29 -11.72
CA ASP A 132 3.79 -5.97 -11.11
C ASP A 132 2.37 -5.81 -10.58
N GLU A 133 1.37 -6.39 -11.24
CA GLU A 133 -0.03 -6.38 -10.77
C GLU A 133 -0.20 -7.06 -9.40
N THR A 134 0.52 -8.16 -9.18
CA THR A 134 0.49 -8.89 -7.90
C THR A 134 1.25 -8.13 -6.83
N ARG A 135 2.38 -7.51 -7.19
CA ARG A 135 3.17 -6.66 -6.30
C ARG A 135 2.39 -5.42 -5.86
N GLU A 136 1.69 -4.77 -6.78
CA GLU A 136 0.87 -3.59 -6.49
C GLU A 136 -0.28 -3.93 -5.54
N HIS A 137 -0.97 -5.04 -5.78
CA HIS A 137 -2.05 -5.48 -4.88
C HIS A 137 -1.54 -5.83 -3.48
N LEU A 138 -0.39 -6.52 -3.38
CA LEU A 138 0.26 -6.79 -2.11
C LEU A 138 0.69 -5.49 -1.41
N ARG A 139 1.17 -4.49 -2.16
CA ARG A 139 1.54 -3.17 -1.63
C ARG A 139 0.33 -2.45 -1.05
N GLN A 140 -0.83 -2.50 -1.71
CA GLN A 140 -2.06 -1.90 -1.19
C GLN A 140 -2.50 -2.55 0.13
N GLN A 141 -2.37 -3.88 0.25
CA GLN A 141 -2.76 -4.62 1.46
C GLN A 141 -1.71 -4.55 2.57
N PHE A 142 -0.42 -4.50 2.21
CA PHE A 142 0.72 -4.52 3.13
C PHE A 142 1.79 -3.48 2.73
N PRO A 143 1.53 -2.17 2.87
CA PRO A 143 2.42 -1.12 2.34
C PRO A 143 3.86 -1.19 2.85
N LYS A 144 4.03 -1.67 4.09
CA LYS A 144 5.34 -1.79 4.76
C LYS A 144 5.99 -3.17 4.64
N HIS A 145 5.24 -4.21 4.27
CA HIS A 145 5.70 -5.60 4.37
C HIS A 145 5.61 -6.37 3.04
N TYR A 146 5.10 -5.76 1.97
CA TYR A 146 4.91 -6.45 0.69
C TYR A 146 6.22 -7.00 0.12
N ARG A 147 7.34 -6.25 0.23
CA ARG A 147 8.66 -6.69 -0.24
C ARG A 147 9.12 -7.93 0.52
N ASP A 148 9.00 -7.91 1.84
CA ASP A 148 9.43 -9.01 2.70
C ASP A 148 8.58 -10.27 2.48
N LEU A 149 7.26 -10.09 2.30
CA LEU A 149 6.35 -11.19 1.96
C LEU A 149 6.75 -11.85 0.64
N ILE A 150 7.06 -11.06 -0.39
CA ILE A 150 7.51 -11.59 -1.69
C ILE A 150 8.86 -12.30 -1.54
N HIS A 151 9.81 -11.64 -0.89
CA HIS A 151 11.18 -12.13 -0.70
C HIS A 151 11.21 -13.48 0.01
N ARG A 152 10.37 -13.64 1.05
CA ARG A 152 10.27 -14.88 1.83
C ARG A 152 9.96 -16.11 0.98
N PHE A 153 9.16 -15.97 -0.09
CA PHE A 153 8.86 -17.08 -0.99
C PHE A 153 9.92 -17.23 -2.09
N LEU A 154 10.47 -16.12 -2.60
CA LEU A 154 11.48 -16.17 -3.67
C LEU A 154 12.82 -16.75 -3.18
N GLU A 155 13.30 -16.38 -1.99
CA GLU A 155 14.55 -16.94 -1.44
C GLU A 155 14.43 -18.43 -1.10
N ARG A 156 13.23 -18.86 -0.70
CA ARG A 156 12.95 -20.24 -0.30
C ARG A 156 12.45 -21.11 -1.46
N GLU A 157 12.59 -20.65 -2.70
CA GLU A 157 12.12 -21.37 -3.90
C GLU A 157 12.53 -22.85 -3.91
N LYS A 158 13.75 -23.17 -3.48
CA LYS A 158 14.27 -24.55 -3.45
C LYS A 158 13.81 -25.39 -2.26
N SER A 159 13.31 -24.77 -1.19
CA SER A 159 12.87 -25.45 0.04
C SER A 159 11.36 -25.45 0.23
N LEU A 160 10.61 -24.80 -0.66
CA LEU A 160 9.17 -24.82 -0.66
C LEU A 160 8.65 -26.18 -1.18
N PRO A 161 7.55 -26.69 -0.62
CA PRO A 161 6.86 -27.85 -1.17
C PRO A 161 6.35 -27.54 -2.59
N SER A 162 6.03 -28.57 -3.37
CA SER A 162 5.49 -28.43 -4.73
C SER A 162 4.14 -27.71 -4.77
N SER A 163 3.34 -27.87 -3.72
CA SER A 163 2.07 -27.21 -3.49
C SER A 163 1.96 -26.69 -2.06
N LEU A 164 1.23 -25.60 -1.89
CA LEU A 164 1.01 -24.92 -0.61
C LEU A 164 -0.47 -24.95 -0.26
N SER A 165 -0.77 -25.51 0.90
CA SER A 165 -2.10 -25.40 1.51
C SER A 165 -2.35 -23.97 1.99
N MET A 166 -3.63 -23.60 2.16
CA MET A 166 -4.00 -22.31 2.73
C MET A 166 -3.41 -22.11 4.13
N THR A 167 -3.36 -23.17 4.93
CA THR A 167 -2.84 -23.15 6.30
C THR A 167 -1.34 -22.87 6.30
N ASP A 168 -0.57 -23.54 5.45
CA ASP A 168 0.89 -23.38 5.39
C ASP A 168 1.29 -22.02 4.84
N PHE A 169 0.60 -21.58 3.78
CA PHE A 169 0.79 -20.25 3.22
C PHE A 169 0.50 -19.17 4.28
N THR A 170 -0.63 -19.29 4.98
CA THR A 170 -1.03 -18.32 5.99
C THR A 170 -0.06 -18.31 7.17
N ALA A 171 0.35 -19.48 7.65
CA ALA A 171 1.33 -19.59 8.73
C ALA A 171 2.67 -18.94 8.35
N SER A 172 3.14 -19.17 7.13
CA SER A 172 4.40 -18.59 6.63
C SER A 172 4.33 -17.05 6.58
N CYS A 173 3.28 -16.49 6.00
CA CYS A 173 3.08 -15.03 5.96
C CYS A 173 2.95 -14.43 7.37
N MET A 174 2.16 -15.07 8.24
CA MET A 174 1.92 -14.57 9.60
C MET A 174 3.19 -14.57 10.47
N GLN A 175 4.05 -15.58 10.35
CA GLN A 175 5.35 -15.60 11.04
C GLN A 175 6.21 -14.38 10.66
N LEU A 176 6.20 -13.97 9.39
CA LEU A 176 6.92 -12.77 8.95
C LEU A 176 6.29 -11.50 9.55
N LEU A 177 4.96 -11.39 9.42
CA LEU A 177 4.21 -10.22 9.89
C LEU A 177 4.17 -10.08 11.42
N GLN A 178 4.51 -11.13 12.17
CA GLN A 178 4.64 -11.14 13.63
C GLN A 178 6.09 -10.88 14.07
N GLY A 179 7.08 -11.50 13.43
CA GLY A 179 8.50 -11.39 13.80
C GLY A 179 9.08 -9.97 13.62
N MET A 180 8.56 -9.18 12.68
CA MET A 180 9.05 -7.83 12.40
C MET A 180 8.49 -6.75 13.34
N GLY A 181 7.57 -7.11 14.25
CA GLY A 181 7.03 -6.21 15.27
C GLY A 181 7.89 -6.08 16.53
N GLY A 182 9.00 -6.84 16.63
CA GLY A 182 9.87 -6.88 17.81
C GLY A 182 11.32 -6.41 17.58
N ALA A 183 11.71 -6.06 16.35
CA ALA A 183 13.07 -5.67 16.01
C ALA A 183 13.21 -4.15 15.78
N ALA A 184 12.61 -3.35 16.67
CA ALA A 184 12.85 -1.92 16.76
C ALA A 184 13.10 -1.58 18.24
N LEU A 185 14.32 -1.87 18.70
CA LEU A 185 14.97 -1.26 19.87
C LEU A 185 16.33 -0.76 19.42
#